data_AF-A0A1U8MTK0-F1
#
_entry.id   AF-A0A1U8MTK0-F1
#
_cell.length_a   1.000
_cell.length_b   1.000
_cell.length_c   1.000
_cell.angle_alpha   90.00
_cell.angle_beta   90.00
_cell.angle_gamma   90.00
#
_symmetry.space_group_name_H-M   'P 1'
#
loop_
_entity.id
_entity.type
_entity.pdbx_description
1 polymer ?
#
loop_
_entity_poly.entity_id
_entity_poly.type
_entity_poly.pdbx_seq_one_letter_code
_entity_poly.pdbx_strand_id
1 'polypeptide(L)'
;MALDLYHAVTNIYVKLEKYTDAVAFLLKLGLAADKCNATNSQCKAYLSAVIVYLYAHDLKQAEKCYNDCSQIDAFLRSDQNRFAGKLLSAYREGDVEEIKRVSQSRSITNLDSVIIKLARKFAYR
;
A
#
# COMPACT_ATOMS: atom_id res chain seq x y z
N MET A 1 1.47 -18.87 -7.11
CA MET A 1 0.39 -19.58 -6.37
C MET A 1 0.06 -18.91 -5.04
N ALA A 2 0.97 -18.80 -4.07
CA ALA A 2 0.64 -18.14 -2.79
C ALA A 2 0.32 -16.64 -2.98
N LEU A 3 1.15 -15.91 -3.74
CA LEU A 3 0.99 -14.46 -3.95
C LEU A 3 -0.33 -14.11 -4.66
N ASP A 4 -0.76 -14.91 -5.65
CA ASP A 4 -2.08 -14.82 -6.29
C ASP A 4 -3.23 -14.95 -5.28
N LEU A 5 -3.13 -15.90 -4.33
CA LEU A 5 -4.15 -16.08 -3.30
C LEU A 5 -4.22 -14.82 -2.41
N TYR A 6 -3.07 -14.25 -2.05
CA TYR A 6 -3.04 -13.01 -1.27
C TYR A 6 -3.67 -11.83 -2.01
N HIS A 7 -3.46 -11.73 -3.31
CA HIS A 7 -4.07 -10.68 -4.13
C HIS A 7 -5.58 -10.89 -4.29
N ALA A 8 -6.03 -12.13 -4.51
CA ALA A 8 -7.44 -12.47 -4.61
C ALA A 8 -8.20 -12.19 -3.31
N VAL A 9 -7.63 -12.56 -2.16
CA VAL A 9 -8.22 -12.32 -0.85
C VAL A 9 -8.26 -10.81 -0.54
N THR A 10 -7.19 -10.08 -0.85
CA THR A 10 -7.18 -8.60 -0.70
C THR A 10 -8.28 -7.95 -1.55
N ASN A 11 -8.48 -8.41 -2.79
CA ASN A 11 -9.57 -7.93 -3.66
C ASN A 11 -10.95 -8.16 -3.03
N ILE A 12 -11.16 -9.34 -2.45
CA ILE A 12 -12.44 -9.69 -1.80
C ILE A 12 -12.67 -8.79 -0.59
N TYR A 13 -11.67 -8.63 0.30
CA TYR A 13 -11.82 -7.76 1.48
C TYR A 13 -12.05 -6.30 1.12
N VAL A 14 -11.37 -5.79 0.10
CA VAL A 14 -11.61 -4.43 -0.42
C VAL A 14 -13.03 -4.28 -0.98
N LYS A 15 -13.55 -5.28 -1.70
CA LYS A 15 -14.94 -5.27 -2.20
C LYS A 15 -15.98 -5.37 -1.10
N LEU A 16 -15.65 -6.05 0.00
CA LEU A 16 -16.49 -6.15 1.20
C LEU A 16 -16.36 -4.93 2.12
N GLU A 17 -15.61 -3.90 1.72
CA GLU A 17 -15.33 -2.70 2.52
C GLU A 17 -14.64 -2.99 3.86
N LYS A 18 -14.03 -4.18 4.00
CA LYS A 18 -13.27 -4.61 5.17
C LYS A 18 -11.80 -4.22 5.01
N TYR A 19 -11.53 -2.93 5.01
CA TYR A 19 -10.19 -2.38 4.74
C TYR A 19 -9.15 -2.79 5.79
N THR A 20 -9.52 -2.86 7.07
CA THR A 20 -8.65 -3.29 8.16
C THR A 20 -8.19 -4.75 8.02
N ASP A 21 -9.12 -5.66 7.69
CA ASP A 21 -8.80 -7.06 7.41
C ASP A 21 -7.91 -7.20 6.18
N ALA A 22 -8.16 -6.42 5.12
CA ALA A 22 -7.32 -6.39 3.92
C ALA A 22 -5.88 -5.99 4.26
N VAL A 23 -5.69 -4.95 5.08
CA VAL A 23 -4.36 -4.51 5.51
C VAL A 23 -3.68 -5.58 6.35
N ALA A 24 -4.38 -6.17 7.34
CA ALA A 24 -3.82 -7.25 8.14
C ALA A 24 -3.33 -8.42 7.28
N PHE A 25 -4.04 -8.72 6.19
CA PHE A 25 -3.65 -9.75 5.23
C PHE A 25 -2.41 -9.37 4.41
N LEU A 26 -2.33 -8.11 3.96
CA LEU A 26 -1.17 -7.57 3.24
C LEU A 26 0.09 -7.51 4.12
N LEU A 27 -0.04 -7.15 5.40
CA LEU A 27 1.08 -7.16 6.35
C LEU A 27 1.59 -8.59 6.59
N LYS A 28 0.68 -9.57 6.72
CA LYS A 28 1.04 -11.00 6.80
C LYS A 28 1.75 -11.47 5.54
N LEU A 29 1.31 -11.04 4.36
CA LEU A 29 2.02 -11.30 3.10
C LEU A 29 3.43 -10.72 3.14
N GLY A 30 3.61 -9.49 3.62
CA GLY A 30 4.92 -8.86 3.75
C GLY A 30 5.87 -9.66 4.64
N LEU A 31 5.38 -10.11 5.81
CA LEU A 31 6.15 -10.97 6.73
C LEU A 31 6.46 -12.36 6.14
N ALA A 32 5.55 -12.93 5.35
CA ALA A 32 5.81 -14.20 4.67
C ALA A 32 6.82 -14.03 3.52
N ALA A 33 6.78 -12.90 2.81
CA ALA A 33 7.72 -12.57 1.76
C ALA A 33 9.14 -12.33 2.31
N ASP A 34 9.26 -11.71 3.48
CA ASP A 34 10.51 -11.54 4.23
C ASP A 34 11.19 -12.90 4.50
N LYS A 35 10.43 -13.87 5.04
CA LYS A 35 10.91 -15.24 5.28
C LYS A 35 11.38 -15.97 4.02
N CYS A 36 10.87 -15.58 2.86
CA CYS A 36 11.27 -16.15 1.56
C CYS A 36 12.35 -15.33 0.84
N ASN A 37 12.98 -14.34 1.50
CA ASN A 37 13.91 -13.38 0.88
C ASN A 37 13.34 -12.64 -0.34
N ALA A 38 12.02 -12.52 -0.43
CA ALA A 38 11.32 -11.87 -1.53
C ALA A 38 11.08 -10.38 -1.21
N THR A 39 12.18 -9.63 -1.03
CA THR A 39 12.17 -8.21 -0.62
C THR A 39 11.32 -7.31 -1.51
N ASN A 40 11.33 -7.53 -2.83
CA ASN A 40 10.50 -6.74 -3.74
C ASN A 40 8.99 -6.96 -3.48
N SER A 41 8.58 -8.19 -3.24
CA SER A 41 7.19 -8.53 -2.91
C SER A 41 6.79 -8.00 -1.53
N GLN A 42 7.70 -8.07 -0.56
CA GLN A 42 7.53 -7.50 0.78
C GLN A 42 7.26 -5.99 0.70
N CYS A 43 8.13 -5.24 0.01
CA CYS A 43 7.98 -3.78 -0.10
C CYS A 43 6.69 -3.36 -0.81
N LYS A 44 6.27 -4.14 -1.82
CA LYS A 44 4.97 -3.92 -2.50
C LYS A 44 3.79 -4.20 -1.59
N ALA A 45 3.86 -5.24 -0.75
CA ALA A 45 2.80 -5.58 0.19
C ALA A 45 2.60 -4.48 1.24
N TYR A 46 3.70 -3.94 1.79
CA TYR A 46 3.65 -2.83 2.74
C TYR A 46 3.13 -1.53 2.14
N LEU A 47 3.56 -1.18 0.92
CA LEU A 47 3.00 -0.02 0.23
C LEU A 47 1.50 -0.19 -0.04
N SER A 48 1.08 -1.39 -0.42
CA SER A 48 -0.33 -1.71 -0.64
C SER A 48 -1.16 -1.53 0.64
N ALA A 49 -0.62 -1.93 1.79
CA ALA A 49 -1.27 -1.75 3.09
C ALA A 49 -1.51 -0.25 3.41
N VAL A 50 -0.49 0.60 3.20
CA VAL A 50 -0.62 2.05 3.41
C VAL A 50 -1.67 2.66 2.49
N ILE A 51 -1.71 2.26 1.21
CA ILE A 51 -2.71 2.74 0.24
C ILE A 51 -4.13 2.35 0.68
N VAL A 52 -4.34 1.14 1.20
CA VAL A 52 -5.67 0.71 1.67
C VAL A 52 -6.11 1.51 2.89
N TYR A 53 -5.23 1.82 3.84
CA TYR A 53 -5.58 2.69 4.98
C TYR A 53 -5.91 4.13 4.55
N LEU A 54 -5.14 4.67 3.61
CA LEU A 54 -5.44 5.98 3.01
C LEU A 54 -6.81 5.99 2.34
N TYR A 55 -7.19 4.90 1.68
CA TYR A 55 -8.52 4.73 1.08
C TYR A 55 -9.64 4.63 2.11
N ALA A 56 -9.37 4.07 3.27
CA ALA A 56 -10.29 4.06 4.40
C ALA A 56 -10.39 5.43 5.12
N HIS A 57 -9.73 6.48 4.62
CA HIS A 57 -9.60 7.80 5.25
C HIS A 57 -9.00 7.78 6.66
N ASP A 58 -8.27 6.71 7.01
CA ASP A 58 -7.64 6.58 8.31
C ASP A 58 -6.15 6.95 8.22
N LEU A 59 -5.89 8.27 8.15
CA LEU A 59 -4.53 8.81 8.06
C LEU A 59 -3.68 8.37 9.25
N LYS A 60 -4.26 8.32 10.46
CA LYS A 60 -3.55 7.91 11.68
C LYS A 60 -3.05 6.48 11.57
N GLN A 61 -3.91 5.56 11.12
CA GLN A 61 -3.49 4.17 10.91
C GLN A 61 -2.51 4.03 9.74
N ALA A 62 -2.67 4.82 8.66
CA ALA A 62 -1.74 4.82 7.54
C ALA A 62 -0.33 5.26 7.95
N GLU A 63 -0.20 6.38 8.68
CA GLU A 63 1.07 6.88 9.20
C GLU A 63 1.73 5.89 10.17
N LYS A 64 0.93 5.28 11.06
CA LYS A 64 1.42 4.26 11.97
C LYS A 64 1.97 3.05 11.20
N CYS A 65 1.20 2.53 10.24
CA CYS A 65 1.62 1.41 9.40
C CYS A 65 2.90 1.76 8.62
N TYR A 66 3.00 2.99 8.09
CA TYR A 66 4.19 3.46 7.40
C TYR A 66 5.42 3.53 8.31
N ASN A 67 5.28 4.06 9.52
CA ASN A 67 6.36 4.14 10.49
C ASN A 67 6.83 2.74 10.92
N ASP A 68 5.89 1.83 11.19
CA ASP A 68 6.19 0.43 11.53
C ASP A 68 6.93 -0.26 10.37
N CYS A 69 6.47 -0.10 9.12
CA CYS A 69 7.14 -0.64 7.95
C CYS A 69 8.51 0.00 7.68
N SER A 70 8.70 1.29 8.00
CA SER A 70 9.96 2.01 7.81
C SER A 70 11.08 1.56 8.74
N GLN A 71 10.76 0.83 9.82
CA GLN A 71 11.77 0.17 10.66
C GLN A 71 12.48 -0.99 9.96
N ILE A 72 11.92 -1.48 8.84
CA ILE A 72 12.48 -2.57 8.06
C ILE A 72 13.45 -1.98 7.03
N ASP A 73 14.75 -2.28 7.16
CA ASP A 73 15.81 -1.70 6.30
C ASP A 73 15.54 -1.92 4.79
N ALA A 74 15.02 -3.10 4.43
CA ALA A 74 14.62 -3.42 3.06
C ALA A 74 13.52 -2.48 2.51
N PHE A 75 12.53 -2.13 3.35
CA PHE A 75 11.49 -1.18 2.96
C PHE A 75 12.03 0.24 2.96
N LEU A 76 12.77 0.64 4.00
CA LEU A 76 13.34 1.98 4.14
C LEU A 76 14.14 2.42 2.90
N ARG A 77 14.95 1.52 2.35
CA ARG A 77 15.79 1.76 1.16
C ARG A 77 15.05 1.64 -0.17
N SER A 78 13.79 1.22 -0.16
CA SER A 78 13.02 0.95 -1.37
C SER A 78 12.36 2.21 -1.94
N ASP A 79 12.13 2.22 -3.25
CA ASP A 79 11.34 3.25 -3.93
C ASP A 79 9.90 3.32 -3.39
N GLN A 80 9.38 2.20 -2.89
CA GLN A 80 8.06 2.05 -2.30
C GLN A 80 7.92 2.88 -1.01
N ASN A 81 8.96 2.95 -0.18
CA ASN A 81 8.98 3.81 1.00
C ASN A 81 8.98 5.30 0.63
N ARG A 82 9.86 5.69 -0.30
CA ARG A 82 9.93 7.08 -0.79
C ARG A 82 8.59 7.53 -1.37
N PHE A 83 7.91 6.60 -2.04
CA PHE A 83 6.59 6.80 -2.59
C PHE A 83 5.52 6.93 -1.49
N ALA A 84 5.49 6.02 -0.52
CA ALA A 84 4.55 6.06 0.59
C ALA A 84 4.66 7.36 1.39
N GLY A 85 5.88 7.82 1.68
CA GLY A 85 6.11 9.09 2.39
C GLY A 85 5.61 10.31 1.61
N LYS A 86 5.83 10.35 0.29
CA LYS A 86 5.27 11.40 -0.59
C LYS A 86 3.74 11.38 -0.59
N LEU A 87 3.15 10.19 -0.69
CA LEU A 87 1.70 10.02 -0.70
C LEU A 87 1.09 10.49 0.63
N LEU A 88 1.68 10.11 1.77
CA LEU A 88 1.24 10.55 3.10
C LEU A 88 1.34 12.06 3.27
N SER A 89 2.44 12.67 2.80
CA SER A 89 2.63 14.12 2.87
C SER A 89 1.57 14.85 2.05
N ALA A 90 1.34 14.43 0.80
CA ALA A 90 0.30 14.99 -0.06
C ALA A 90 -1.11 14.83 0.55
N TYR A 91 -1.40 13.69 1.17
CA TYR A 91 -2.66 13.46 1.90
C TYR A 91 -2.81 14.36 3.13
N ARG A 92 -1.72 14.62 3.85
CA ARG A 92 -1.70 15.51 5.02
C ARG A 92 -1.87 16.98 4.63
N GLU A 93 -1.30 17.39 3.50
CA GLU A 93 -1.41 18.74 2.95
C GLU A 93 -2.74 18.95 2.19
N GLY A 94 -3.46 17.87 1.89
CA GLY A 94 -4.70 17.91 1.11
C GLY A 94 -4.46 18.21 -0.38
N ASP A 95 -3.24 17.97 -0.87
CA ASP A 95 -2.85 18.24 -2.25
C ASP A 95 -3.34 17.13 -3.19
N VAL A 96 -4.54 17.34 -3.73
CA VAL A 96 -5.21 16.39 -4.63
C VAL A 96 -4.44 16.22 -5.94
N GLU A 97 -3.71 17.23 -6.41
CA GLU A 97 -2.93 17.16 -7.65
C GLU A 97 -1.70 16.26 -7.47
N GLU A 98 -1.00 16.43 -6.35
CA GLU A 98 0.15 15.58 -6.02
C GLU A 98 -0.33 14.15 -5.72
N ILE A 99 -1.46 13.94 -5.03
CA ILE A 99 -2.06 12.60 -4.85
C ILE A 99 -2.33 11.96 -6.21
N LYS A 100 -2.91 12.68 -7.18
CA LYS A 100 -3.16 12.16 -8.54
C LYS A 100 -1.87 11.77 -9.25
N ARG A 101 -0.87 12.63 -9.22
CA ARG A 101 0.43 12.41 -9.88
C ARG A 101 1.17 11.22 -9.28
N VAL A 102 1.18 11.14 -7.95
CA VAL A 102 1.75 10.03 -7.19
C VAL A 102 0.97 8.75 -7.53
N SER A 103 -0.37 8.81 -7.59
CA SER A 103 -1.22 7.66 -7.97
C SER A 103 -0.93 7.09 -9.36
N GLN A 104 -0.44 7.93 -10.28
CA GLN A 104 -0.09 7.55 -11.65
C GLN A 104 1.39 7.18 -11.85
N SER A 105 2.20 7.24 -10.80
CA SER A 105 3.63 6.95 -10.88
C SER A 105 3.90 5.46 -11.14
N ARG A 106 5.05 5.17 -11.79
CA ARG A 106 5.49 3.80 -12.11
C ARG A 106 5.58 2.88 -10.89
N SER A 107 5.86 3.42 -9.71
CA SER A 107 5.89 2.68 -8.45
C SER A 107 4.54 2.03 -8.12
N ILE A 108 3.42 2.60 -8.58
CA ILE A 108 2.08 2.00 -8.49
C ILE A 108 1.80 1.05 -9.65
N THR A 109 2.28 1.34 -10.86
CA THR A 109 2.01 0.50 -12.04
C THR A 109 2.53 -0.94 -11.90
N ASN A 110 3.55 -1.13 -11.06
CA ASN A 110 4.10 -2.45 -10.72
C ASN A 110 3.44 -3.12 -9.50
N LEU A 111 2.40 -2.52 -8.91
CA LEU A 111 1.58 -3.10 -7.85
C LEU A 111 0.45 -3.96 -8.44
N ASP A 112 -0.27 -4.64 -7.56
CA ASP A 112 -1.42 -5.43 -7.96
C ASP A 112 -2.54 -4.57 -8.57
N SER A 113 -3.25 -5.13 -9.57
CA SER A 113 -4.32 -4.44 -10.30
C SER A 113 -5.40 -3.84 -9.39
N VAL A 114 -5.67 -4.46 -8.24
CA VAL A 114 -6.65 -3.97 -7.26
C VAL A 114 -6.15 -2.69 -6.58
N ILE A 115 -4.88 -2.66 -6.18
CA ILE A 115 -4.27 -1.51 -5.53
C ILE A 115 -4.13 -0.35 -6.51
N ILE A 116 -3.80 -0.64 -7.78
CA ILE A 116 -3.81 0.37 -8.86
C ILE A 116 -5.20 0.97 -9.02
N LYS A 117 -6.25 0.15 -9.01
CA LYS A 117 -7.64 0.63 -9.10
C LYS A 117 -8.03 1.47 -7.89
N LEU A 118 -7.62 1.08 -6.69
CA LEU A 118 -7.85 1.88 -5.47
C LEU A 118 -7.12 3.23 -5.53
N ALA A 119 -5.84 3.21 -5.89
CA ALA A 119 -5.05 4.43 -6.03
C ALA A 119 -5.66 5.37 -7.09
N ARG A 120 -6.14 4.85 -8.21
CA ARG A 120 -6.84 5.65 -9.22
C ARG A 120 -8.17 6.21 -8.72
N LYS A 121 -8.87 5.53 -7.80
CA LYS A 121 -10.09 6.07 -7.20
C LYS A 121 -9.83 7.32 -6.33
N PHE A 122 -8.61 7.52 -5.83
CA PHE A 122 -8.25 8.78 -5.15
C PHE A 122 -8.39 10.01 -6.05
N ALA A 123 -8.22 9.85 -7.37
CA ALA A 123 -8.27 10.95 -8.33
C ALA A 123 -9.70 11.43 -8.66
N TYR A 124 -10.72 10.61 -8.39
CA TYR A 124 -12.09 10.84 -8.84
C TYR A 124 -13.06 11.17 -7.70
N ARG A 125 -12.57 11.33 -6.47
CA ARG A 125 -13.39 11.47 -5.27
C ARG A 125 -13.09 12.76 -4.54
#